data_AF-A0A8T4YED4-F1
#
_entry.id   AF-A0A8T4YED4-F1
#
_cell.length_a   1.000
_cell.length_b   1.000
_cell.length_c   1.000
_cell.angle_alpha   90.00
_cell.angle_beta   90.00
_cell.angle_gamma   90.00
#
_symmetry.space_group_name_H-M   'P 1'
#
loop_
_entity.id
_entity.type
_entity.pdbx_description
1 polymer ?
#
loop_
_entity_poly.entity_id
_entity_poly.type
_entity_poly.pdbx_seq_one_letter_code
_entity_poly.pdbx_strand_id
1 'polypeptide(L)'
;MKLIDENYPTKVARLLGMSRQHMHYYLKKLEKAGLVKRTGPRWPAFYETTEQCKKFLSGCEGLTPSFVFRLHNCVFKYPILQEPAVLVDWRRVEKMNWSSLIGSELGLTVEQTTRHVLVYCDVVEGMDPCELLLLAKDAADRVAAHLRLKYGIRLGEGSLARKVHFGVYDPVAALVSRYWQVSDDVAKVDESEGFGEVDWLSVEAAKDYLLMPQNVKRLIQIQEKFANAMNEHLRLIEALQALTQKMDKVIEKLSSKVNSEEAFT
;
A
#
# COMPACT_ATOMS: atom_id res chain seq x y z
N MET A 1 0.98 15.36 -14.66
CA MET A 1 0.49 16.63 -15.24
C MET A 1 1.61 17.54 -15.75
N LYS A 2 2.76 17.68 -15.05
CA LYS A 2 3.99 18.32 -15.62
C LYS A 2 4.35 17.85 -17.03
N LEU A 3 4.15 16.56 -17.30
CA LEU A 3 4.41 15.97 -18.62
C LEU A 3 3.55 16.58 -19.74
N ILE A 4 2.32 17.02 -19.46
CA ILE A 4 1.42 17.62 -20.47
C ILE A 4 1.84 19.05 -20.78
N ASP A 5 2.22 19.83 -19.77
CA ASP A 5 2.65 21.23 -19.94
C ASP A 5 3.95 21.34 -20.76
N GLU A 6 4.82 20.33 -20.70
CA GLU A 6 6.14 20.36 -21.35
C GLU A 6 6.23 19.54 -22.65
N ASN A 7 5.20 18.76 -22.99
CA ASN A 7 5.29 17.81 -24.12
C ASN A 7 4.01 17.71 -24.95
N TYR A 8 4.16 17.33 -26.22
CA TYR A 8 3.03 17.05 -27.10
C TYR A 8 2.40 15.67 -26.79
N PRO A 9 1.08 15.47 -27.06
CA PRO A 9 0.31 14.30 -26.63
C PRO A 9 0.93 12.94 -26.98
N THR A 10 1.53 12.82 -28.16
CA THR A 10 2.14 11.56 -28.61
C THR A 10 3.42 11.22 -27.84
N LYS A 11 4.15 12.21 -27.31
CA LYS A 11 5.30 11.96 -26.42
C LYS A 11 4.81 11.60 -25.02
N VAL A 12 3.78 12.28 -24.52
CA VAL A 12 3.13 11.94 -23.24
C VAL A 12 2.60 10.51 -23.25
N ALA A 13 1.90 10.10 -24.32
CA ALA A 13 1.40 8.74 -24.48
C ALA A 13 2.52 7.69 -24.37
N ARG A 14 3.69 7.96 -24.99
CA ARG A 14 4.86 7.08 -24.90
C ARG A 14 5.43 7.01 -23.48
N LEU A 15 5.57 8.16 -22.82
CA LEU A 15 6.09 8.23 -21.45
C LEU A 15 5.17 7.52 -20.45
N LEU A 16 3.86 7.53 -20.69
CA LEU A 16 2.85 6.87 -19.86
C LEU A 16 2.56 5.42 -20.29
N GLY A 17 3.20 4.91 -21.33
CA GLY A 17 2.93 3.56 -21.85
C GLY A 17 1.51 3.36 -22.40
N MET A 18 0.81 4.43 -22.78
CA MET A 18 -0.58 4.39 -23.27
C MET A 18 -0.65 4.51 -24.79
N SER A 19 -1.75 4.03 -25.38
CA SER A 19 -2.00 4.22 -26.82
C SER A 19 -2.28 5.70 -27.14
N ARG A 20 -1.91 6.13 -28.36
CA ARG A 20 -2.16 7.52 -28.81
C ARG A 20 -3.65 7.87 -28.79
N GLN A 21 -4.50 6.91 -29.17
CA GLN A 21 -5.95 7.07 -29.17
C GLN A 21 -6.49 7.30 -27.75
N HIS A 22 -5.98 6.53 -26.77
CA HIS A 22 -6.37 6.66 -25.38
C HIS A 22 -5.97 8.01 -24.78
N MET A 23 -4.76 8.49 -25.12
CA MET A 23 -4.31 9.82 -24.71
C MET A 23 -5.20 10.92 -25.32
N HIS A 24 -5.52 10.84 -26.61
CA HIS A 24 -6.41 11.81 -27.26
C HIS A 24 -7.82 11.80 -26.68
N TYR A 25 -8.35 10.63 -26.34
CA TYR A 25 -9.64 10.49 -25.68
C TYR A 25 -9.68 11.25 -24.34
N TYR A 26 -8.66 11.05 -23.49
CA TYR A 26 -8.60 11.76 -22.21
C TYR A 26 -8.32 13.25 -22.37
N LEU A 27 -7.45 13.67 -23.29
CA LEU A 27 -7.23 15.11 -23.54
C LEU A 27 -8.52 15.81 -23.94
N LYS A 28 -9.33 15.20 -24.81
CA LYS A 28 -10.62 15.77 -25.20
C LYS A 28 -11.59 15.88 -24.03
N LYS A 29 -11.59 14.90 -23.11
CA LYS A 29 -12.40 14.96 -21.88
C LYS A 29 -11.91 16.05 -20.94
N LEU A 30 -10.61 16.14 -20.72
CA LEU A 30 -9.99 17.15 -19.84
C LEU A 30 -10.21 18.56 -20.41
N GLU A 31 -10.13 18.72 -21.73
CA GLU A 31 -10.41 19.98 -22.42
C GLU A 31 -11.88 20.37 -22.28
N LYS A 32 -12.80 19.41 -22.49
CA LYS A 32 -14.24 19.62 -22.28
C LYS A 32 -14.58 19.97 -20.82
N ALA A 33 -13.81 19.45 -19.86
CA ALA A 33 -13.94 19.75 -18.45
C ALA A 33 -13.26 21.06 -18.03
N GLY A 34 -12.62 21.79 -18.95
CA GLY A 34 -11.92 23.05 -18.65
C GLY A 34 -10.60 22.86 -17.87
N LEU A 35 -10.10 21.64 -17.77
CA LEU A 35 -8.89 21.30 -16.99
C LEU A 35 -7.60 21.49 -17.81
N VAL A 36 -7.68 21.33 -19.12
CA VAL A 36 -6.56 21.63 -20.01
C VAL A 36 -7.05 22.51 -21.14
N LYS A 37 -6.16 23.35 -21.66
CA LYS A 37 -6.45 24.22 -22.79
C LYS A 37 -5.40 24.00 -23.87
N ARG A 38 -5.85 23.84 -25.11
CA ARG A 38 -4.94 23.78 -26.26
C ARG A 38 -4.23 25.12 -26.46
N THR A 39 -2.91 25.08 -26.57
CA THR A 39 -2.08 26.23 -26.89
C THR A 39 -1.46 26.08 -28.28
N GLY A 40 -1.56 27.16 -29.06
CA GLY A 40 -1.06 27.22 -30.43
C GLY A 40 -2.05 26.69 -31.50
N PRO A 41 -2.18 27.41 -32.63
CA PRO A 41 -3.01 26.97 -33.76
C PRO A 41 -2.33 25.90 -34.63
N ARG A 42 -1.01 25.70 -34.50
CA ARG A 42 -0.20 24.85 -35.38
C ARG A 42 0.06 23.45 -34.79
N TRP A 43 0.33 22.51 -35.68
CA TRP A 43 0.77 21.16 -35.34
C TRP A 43 2.27 21.16 -34.96
N PRO A 44 2.71 20.37 -33.97
CA PRO A 44 1.90 19.51 -33.10
C PRO A 44 1.09 20.31 -32.07
N ALA A 45 -0.09 19.80 -31.69
CA ALA A 45 -0.94 20.44 -30.69
C ALA A 45 -0.31 20.37 -29.29
N PHE A 46 -0.14 21.51 -28.64
CA PHE A 46 0.29 21.61 -27.25
C PHE A 46 -0.90 21.91 -26.34
N TYR A 47 -0.78 21.56 -25.07
CA TYR A 47 -1.81 21.76 -24.06
C TYR A 47 -1.16 22.32 -22.80
N GLU A 48 -1.85 23.24 -22.15
CA GLU A 48 -1.46 23.78 -20.85
C GLU A 48 -2.56 23.48 -19.82
N THR A 49 -2.13 23.21 -18.60
CA THR A 49 -3.02 23.05 -17.44
C THR A 49 -3.63 24.39 -17.04
N THR A 50 -4.94 24.41 -16.79
CA THR A 50 -5.65 25.61 -16.33
C THR A 50 -5.49 25.80 -14.81
N GLU A 51 -5.74 27.01 -14.31
CA GLU A 51 -5.79 27.25 -12.85
C GLU A 51 -6.85 26.40 -12.15
N GLN A 52 -7.96 26.08 -12.85
CA GLN A 52 -8.98 25.15 -12.36
C GLN A 52 -8.41 23.74 -12.19
N CYS A 53 -7.56 23.30 -13.12
CA CYS A 53 -6.85 22.04 -13.01
C CYS A 53 -5.83 22.04 -11.89
N LYS A 54 -5.05 23.11 -11.72
CA LYS A 54 -4.13 23.22 -10.58
C LYS A 54 -4.87 23.15 -9.25
N LYS A 55 -6.00 23.87 -9.10
CA LYS A 55 -6.85 23.79 -7.91
C LYS A 55 -7.46 22.41 -7.70
N PHE A 56 -7.94 21.76 -8.77
CA PHE A 56 -8.44 20.39 -8.72
C PHE A 56 -7.35 19.42 -8.25
N LEU A 57 -6.16 19.52 -8.83
CA LEU A 57 -5.01 18.69 -8.48
C LEU A 57 -4.53 18.96 -7.06
N SER A 58 -4.46 20.21 -6.60
CA SER A 58 -4.12 20.55 -5.22
C SER A 58 -5.19 20.05 -4.22
N GLY A 59 -6.47 20.03 -4.62
CA GLY A 59 -7.52 19.34 -3.87
C GLY A 59 -7.32 17.82 -3.84
N CYS A 60 -6.68 17.26 -4.87
CA CYS A 60 -6.26 15.87 -4.94
C CYS A 60 -4.87 15.58 -4.35
N GLU A 61 -4.06 16.59 -3.98
CA GLU A 61 -2.73 16.37 -3.38
C GLU A 61 -2.85 15.83 -1.93
N GLY A 62 -4.03 15.94 -1.31
CA GLY A 62 -4.42 15.20 -0.09
C GLY A 62 -5.12 13.86 -0.38
N LEU A 63 -5.46 13.59 -1.64
CA LEU A 63 -5.84 12.29 -2.16
C LEU A 63 -4.56 11.65 -2.71
N THR A 64 -3.65 11.23 -1.83
CA THR A 64 -2.79 10.06 -2.12
C THR A 64 -3.64 9.04 -2.87
N PRO A 65 -3.15 8.33 -3.92
CA PRO A 65 -3.93 7.26 -4.53
C PRO A 65 -4.47 6.46 -3.35
N SER A 66 -5.78 6.49 -3.16
CA SER A 66 -6.39 5.93 -1.97
C SER A 66 -5.93 4.49 -2.00
N PHE A 67 -5.04 4.12 -1.08
CA PHE A 67 -4.53 2.77 -1.03
C PHE A 67 -5.70 1.95 -0.52
N VAL A 68 -6.50 1.49 -1.48
CA VAL A 68 -7.67 0.67 -1.23
C VAL A 68 -7.13 -0.74 -1.12
N PHE A 69 -7.20 -1.29 0.08
CA PHE A 69 -7.02 -2.71 0.28
C PHE A 69 -8.18 -3.44 -0.37
N ARG A 70 -7.84 -4.48 -1.11
CA ARG A 70 -8.79 -5.38 -1.73
C ARG A 70 -8.71 -6.72 -1.02
N LEU A 71 -9.64 -6.96 -0.09
CA LEU A 71 -9.77 -8.24 0.58
C LEU A 71 -10.43 -9.24 -0.38
N HIS A 72 -9.71 -10.29 -0.73
CA HIS A 72 -10.22 -11.40 -1.52
C HIS A 72 -9.74 -12.75 -0.95
N ASN A 73 -10.26 -13.85 -1.51
CA ASN A 73 -10.00 -15.21 -1.01
C ASN A 73 -10.36 -15.39 0.48
N CYS A 74 -11.29 -14.58 1.01
CA CYS A 74 -11.71 -14.62 2.40
C CYS A 74 -12.80 -15.67 2.61
N VAL A 75 -12.51 -16.70 3.41
CA VAL A 75 -13.44 -17.80 3.67
C VAL A 75 -13.48 -18.12 5.15
N PHE A 76 -14.69 -18.14 5.70
CA PHE A 76 -14.95 -18.55 7.07
C PHE A 76 -15.52 -19.97 7.10
N LYS A 77 -14.99 -20.80 8.00
CA LYS A 77 -15.51 -22.14 8.29
C LYS A 77 -16.25 -22.13 9.62
N TYR A 78 -17.41 -22.76 9.63
CA TYR A 78 -18.26 -22.93 10.79
C TYR A 78 -18.43 -24.43 11.06
N PRO A 79 -18.08 -24.95 12.25
CA PRO A 79 -18.24 -26.35 12.57
C PRO A 79 -19.73 -26.70 12.67
N ILE A 80 -20.12 -27.85 12.11
CA ILE A 80 -21.49 -28.36 12.19
C ILE A 80 -21.65 -29.07 13.53
N LEU A 81 -22.49 -28.52 14.41
CA LEU A 81 -22.81 -29.08 15.72
C LEU A 81 -24.05 -29.95 15.68
N GLN A 82 -24.99 -29.63 14.79
CA GLN A 82 -26.20 -30.40 14.55
C GLN A 82 -26.54 -30.33 13.06
N GLU A 83 -26.80 -31.49 12.47
CA GLU A 83 -27.21 -31.62 11.08
C GLU A 83 -28.52 -30.89 10.78
N PRO A 84 -28.75 -30.49 9.52
CA PRO A 84 -29.95 -29.78 9.13
C PRO A 84 -31.20 -30.62 9.38
N ALA A 85 -32.24 -30.00 9.96
CA ALA A 85 -33.52 -30.64 10.21
C ALA A 85 -34.37 -30.78 8.93
N VAL A 86 -34.05 -29.97 7.91
CA VAL A 86 -34.71 -29.93 6.61
C VAL A 86 -33.69 -30.29 5.53
N LEU A 87 -34.13 -31.04 4.51
CA LEU A 87 -33.29 -31.36 3.36
C LEU A 87 -32.78 -30.08 2.69
N VAL A 88 -31.47 -30.02 2.50
CA VAL A 88 -30.79 -28.90 1.88
C VAL A 88 -30.76 -29.12 0.37
N ASP A 89 -31.46 -28.27 -0.38
CA ASP A 89 -31.50 -28.32 -1.86
C ASP A 89 -30.26 -27.66 -2.48
N TRP A 90 -29.09 -28.19 -2.15
CA TRP A 90 -27.81 -27.72 -2.68
C TRP A 90 -27.24 -28.70 -3.67
N ARG A 91 -26.51 -28.15 -4.66
CA ARG A 91 -25.89 -28.96 -5.70
C ARG A 91 -24.74 -29.76 -5.11
N ARG A 92 -24.84 -31.09 -5.18
CA ARG A 92 -23.70 -31.96 -4.88
C ARG A 92 -22.64 -31.85 -5.97
N VAL A 93 -21.40 -31.59 -5.58
CA VAL A 93 -20.24 -31.51 -6.47
C VAL A 93 -19.22 -32.54 -6.03
N GLU A 94 -18.86 -33.44 -6.93
CA GLU A 94 -17.76 -34.38 -6.72
C GLU A 94 -16.43 -33.67 -6.97
N LYS A 95 -15.54 -33.77 -5.98
CA LYS A 95 -14.13 -33.39 -6.05
C LYS A 95 -13.32 -34.67 -6.18
N MET A 96 -12.01 -34.54 -6.47
CA MET A 96 -11.14 -35.70 -6.74
C MET A 96 -11.28 -36.87 -5.74
N ASN A 97 -11.43 -36.60 -4.44
CA ASN A 97 -11.48 -37.65 -3.40
C ASN A 97 -12.66 -37.51 -2.41
N TRP A 98 -13.60 -36.58 -2.63
CA TRP A 98 -14.70 -36.29 -1.70
C TRP A 98 -15.82 -35.50 -2.39
N SER A 99 -16.97 -35.34 -1.75
CA SER A 99 -18.08 -34.53 -2.28
C SER A 99 -18.50 -33.42 -1.32
N SER A 100 -18.78 -32.22 -1.84
CA SER A 100 -19.43 -31.14 -1.11
C SER A 100 -20.83 -30.84 -1.64
N LEU A 101 -21.65 -30.25 -0.79
CA LEU A 101 -22.88 -29.57 -1.20
C LEU A 101 -22.57 -28.08 -1.38
N ILE A 102 -22.80 -27.54 -2.57
CA ILE A 102 -22.56 -26.13 -2.89
C ILE A 102 -23.90 -25.44 -3.15
N GLY A 103 -24.13 -24.34 -2.47
CA GLY A 103 -25.31 -23.49 -2.60
C GLY A 103 -24.95 -22.01 -2.63
N SER A 104 -25.96 -21.16 -2.75
CA SER A 104 -25.83 -19.71 -2.60
C SER A 104 -26.89 -19.24 -1.62
N GLU A 105 -26.47 -18.47 -0.61
CA GLU A 105 -27.34 -17.95 0.44
C GLU A 105 -26.99 -16.50 0.71
N LEU A 106 -28.01 -15.63 0.73
CA LEU A 106 -27.85 -14.18 0.85
C LEU A 106 -26.84 -13.56 -0.14
N GLY A 107 -26.73 -14.14 -1.35
CA GLY A 107 -25.80 -13.70 -2.39
C GLY A 107 -24.37 -14.25 -2.26
N LEU A 108 -24.04 -14.90 -1.13
CA LEU A 108 -22.72 -15.51 -0.91
C LEU A 108 -22.72 -16.99 -1.29
N THR A 109 -21.57 -17.50 -1.69
CA THR A 109 -21.39 -18.93 -1.98
C THR A 109 -21.16 -19.70 -0.68
N VAL A 110 -21.88 -20.80 -0.50
CA VAL A 110 -21.79 -21.64 0.69
C VAL A 110 -21.45 -23.06 0.26
N GLU A 111 -20.52 -23.67 0.97
CA GLU A 111 -20.10 -25.06 0.75
C GLU A 111 -20.20 -25.85 2.04
N GLN A 112 -21.03 -26.88 2.08
CA GLN A 112 -21.09 -27.82 3.19
C GLN A 112 -20.23 -29.04 2.91
N THR A 113 -19.35 -29.29 3.86
CA THR A 113 -18.55 -30.50 4.00
C THR A 113 -19.16 -31.39 5.08
N THR A 114 -18.53 -32.54 5.36
CA THR A 114 -18.99 -33.45 6.42
C THR A 114 -18.93 -32.86 7.83
N ARG A 115 -18.05 -31.89 8.08
CA ARG A 115 -17.80 -31.33 9.43
C ARG A 115 -18.00 -29.82 9.54
N HIS A 116 -17.99 -29.11 8.42
CA HIS A 116 -18.00 -27.66 8.38
C HIS A 116 -18.89 -27.13 7.27
N VAL A 117 -19.44 -25.95 7.49
CA VAL A 117 -19.97 -25.08 6.44
C VAL A 117 -18.94 -23.98 6.18
N LEU A 118 -18.53 -23.84 4.94
CA LEU A 118 -17.63 -22.82 4.43
C LEU A 118 -18.47 -21.72 3.79
N VAL A 119 -18.24 -20.47 4.20
CA VAL A 119 -18.86 -19.29 3.60
C VAL A 119 -17.78 -18.51 2.87
N TYR A 120 -17.93 -18.41 1.56
CA TYR A 120 -17.05 -17.65 0.69
C TYR A 120 -17.54 -16.21 0.65
N CYS A 121 -16.75 -15.30 1.20
CA CYS A 121 -17.08 -13.89 1.23
C CYS A 121 -16.76 -13.25 -0.13
N ASP A 122 -17.59 -12.28 -0.52
CA ASP A 122 -17.32 -11.45 -1.68
C ASP A 122 -16.07 -10.59 -1.46
N VAL A 123 -15.53 -10.07 -2.58
CA VAL A 123 -14.43 -9.14 -2.55
C VAL A 123 -14.89 -7.82 -1.91
N VAL A 124 -14.13 -7.34 -0.94
CA VAL A 124 -14.42 -6.07 -0.24
C VAL A 124 -13.23 -5.14 -0.37
N GLU A 125 -13.51 -3.87 -0.63
CA GLU A 125 -12.52 -2.82 -0.84
C GLU A 125 -12.65 -1.72 0.21
N GLY A 126 -11.52 -1.23 0.75
CA GLY A 126 -11.54 -0.17 1.75
C GLY A 126 -10.16 0.26 2.23
N MET A 127 -10.12 1.17 3.21
CA MET A 127 -8.86 1.80 3.65
C MET A 127 -8.21 1.12 4.87
N ASP A 128 -8.96 0.30 5.62
CA ASP A 128 -8.41 -0.46 6.76
C ASP A 128 -8.66 -1.96 6.57
N PRO A 129 -7.60 -2.79 6.46
CA PRO A 129 -7.73 -4.22 6.28
C PRO A 129 -8.41 -4.91 7.48
N CYS A 130 -8.31 -4.34 8.69
CA CYS A 130 -9.02 -4.85 9.87
C CYS A 130 -10.54 -4.67 9.72
N GLU A 131 -10.98 -3.51 9.26
CA GLU A 131 -12.39 -3.22 9.00
C GLU A 131 -12.95 -4.14 7.91
N LEU A 132 -12.19 -4.36 6.82
CA LEU A 132 -12.59 -5.30 5.76
C LEU A 132 -12.80 -6.72 6.28
N LEU A 133 -11.91 -7.19 7.15
CA LEU A 133 -12.03 -8.52 7.75
C LEU A 133 -13.27 -8.63 8.65
N LEU A 134 -13.59 -7.57 9.42
CA LEU A 134 -14.80 -7.50 10.24
C LEU A 134 -16.06 -7.50 9.38
N LEU A 135 -16.09 -6.70 8.31
CA LEU A 135 -17.21 -6.67 7.36
C LEU A 135 -17.45 -8.04 6.72
N ALA A 136 -16.37 -8.73 6.32
CA ALA A 136 -16.46 -10.09 5.78
C ALA A 136 -16.94 -11.09 6.85
N LYS A 137 -16.47 -10.98 8.10
CA LYS A 137 -16.93 -11.82 9.21
C LYS A 137 -18.40 -11.62 9.51
N ASP A 138 -18.87 -10.38 9.59
CA ASP A 138 -20.27 -10.03 9.83
C ASP A 138 -21.17 -10.57 8.71
N ALA A 139 -20.72 -10.47 7.45
CA ALA A 139 -21.44 -11.05 6.32
C ALA A 139 -21.55 -12.57 6.45
N ALA A 140 -20.45 -13.25 6.80
CA ALA A 140 -20.44 -14.69 7.00
C ALA A 140 -21.30 -15.13 8.20
N ASP A 141 -21.29 -14.38 9.30
CA ASP A 141 -22.11 -14.65 10.49
C ASP A 141 -23.60 -14.49 10.19
N ARG A 142 -23.98 -13.49 9.39
CA ARG A 142 -25.37 -13.35 8.91
C ARG A 142 -25.81 -14.54 8.08
N VAL A 143 -24.94 -15.08 7.22
CA VAL A 143 -25.23 -16.32 6.48
C VAL A 143 -25.37 -17.50 7.44
N ALA A 144 -24.46 -17.67 8.40
CA ALA A 144 -24.55 -18.75 9.38
C ALA A 144 -25.86 -18.69 10.21
N ALA A 145 -26.26 -17.49 10.63
CA ALA A 145 -27.53 -17.26 11.31
C ALA A 145 -28.73 -17.57 10.40
N HIS A 146 -28.67 -17.17 9.12
CA HIS A 146 -29.69 -17.46 8.14
C HIS A 146 -29.86 -18.97 7.90
N LEU A 147 -28.75 -19.70 7.74
CA LEU A 147 -28.76 -21.16 7.60
C LEU A 147 -29.42 -21.85 8.79
N ARG A 148 -29.11 -21.37 10.01
CA ARG A 148 -29.73 -21.89 11.23
C ARG A 148 -31.24 -21.71 11.24
N LEU A 149 -31.73 -20.55 10.79
CA LEU A 149 -33.17 -20.26 10.73
C LEU A 149 -33.87 -21.05 9.62
N LYS A 150 -33.26 -21.14 8.44
CA LYS A 150 -33.88 -21.73 7.24
C LYS A 150 -33.86 -23.27 7.25
N TYR A 151 -32.74 -23.87 7.66
CA TYR A 151 -32.52 -25.32 7.57
C TYR A 151 -32.48 -26.01 8.94
N GLY A 152 -32.53 -25.25 10.04
CA GLY A 152 -32.42 -25.79 11.39
C GLY A 152 -31.04 -26.31 11.76
N ILE A 153 -30.02 -26.07 10.94
CA ILE A 153 -28.63 -26.48 11.20
C ILE A 153 -28.05 -25.70 12.40
N ARG A 154 -27.35 -26.36 13.32
CA ARG A 154 -26.59 -25.64 14.35
C ARG A 154 -25.14 -25.58 13.96
N LEU A 155 -24.65 -24.36 13.81
CA LEU A 155 -23.27 -24.04 13.53
C LEU A 155 -22.59 -23.50 14.80
N GLY A 156 -21.34 -23.87 15.03
CA GLY A 156 -20.50 -23.29 16.08
C GLY A 156 -19.84 -21.98 15.62
N GLU A 157 -18.85 -21.52 16.37
CA GLU A 157 -18.17 -20.26 16.07
C GLU A 157 -17.34 -20.33 14.78
N GLY A 158 -17.46 -19.28 13.96
CA GLY A 158 -16.75 -19.16 12.70
C GLY A 158 -15.28 -18.81 12.89
N SER A 159 -14.39 -19.53 12.21
CA SER A 159 -12.96 -19.22 12.13
C SER A 159 -12.52 -19.11 10.68
N LEU A 160 -11.39 -18.47 10.41
CA LEU A 160 -10.84 -18.42 9.06
C LEU A 160 -10.47 -19.84 8.58
N ALA A 161 -10.91 -20.19 7.38
CA ALA A 161 -10.62 -21.48 6.78
C ALA A 161 -9.19 -21.55 6.23
N ARG A 162 -8.65 -20.40 5.79
CA ARG A 162 -7.35 -20.23 5.12
C ARG A 162 -6.82 -18.81 5.36
N LYS A 163 -5.55 -18.58 4.98
CA LYS A 163 -4.96 -17.24 4.97
C LYS A 163 -5.75 -16.35 4.00
N VAL A 164 -6.06 -15.14 4.46
CA VAL A 164 -6.72 -14.10 3.67
C VAL A 164 -5.69 -13.38 2.81
N HIS A 165 -6.13 -12.81 1.69
CA HIS A 165 -5.27 -12.04 0.81
C HIS A 165 -5.74 -10.59 0.79
N PHE A 166 -4.81 -9.68 1.07
CA PHE A 166 -5.02 -8.24 0.95
C PHE A 166 -4.25 -7.72 -0.25
N GLY A 167 -4.96 -7.55 -1.37
CA GLY A 167 -4.40 -6.94 -2.57
C GLY A 167 -4.22 -5.45 -2.37
N VAL A 168 -3.02 -4.96 -2.70
CA VAL A 168 -2.71 -3.53 -2.78
C VAL A 168 -2.22 -3.24 -4.19
N TYR A 169 -2.90 -2.31 -4.87
CA TYR A 169 -2.44 -1.84 -6.17
C TYR A 169 -1.13 -1.08 -6.04
N ASP A 170 -0.10 -1.53 -6.75
CA ASP A 170 1.20 -0.90 -6.74
C ASP A 170 1.78 -0.77 -8.17
N PRO A 171 2.24 0.43 -8.59
CA PRO A 171 2.80 0.63 -9.93
C PRO A 171 4.06 -0.18 -10.21
N VAL A 172 4.86 -0.50 -9.18
CA VAL A 172 6.07 -1.34 -9.33
C VAL A 172 5.65 -2.80 -9.47
N ALA A 173 4.68 -3.26 -8.67
CA ALA A 173 4.04 -4.56 -8.84
C ALA A 173 3.48 -4.71 -10.26
N ALA A 174 2.79 -3.69 -10.79
CA ALA A 174 2.31 -3.66 -12.18
C ALA A 174 3.39 -3.70 -13.26
N LEU A 175 4.64 -3.34 -12.95
CA LEU A 175 5.76 -3.52 -13.87
C LEU A 175 6.33 -4.93 -13.78
N VAL A 176 6.44 -5.47 -12.57
CA VAL A 176 7.00 -6.80 -12.29
C VAL A 176 6.05 -7.90 -12.77
N SER A 177 4.77 -7.78 -12.44
CA SER A 177 3.71 -8.75 -12.71
C SER A 177 3.52 -9.04 -14.20
N ARG A 178 3.86 -8.09 -15.07
CA ARG A 178 3.82 -8.25 -16.54
C ARG A 178 4.74 -9.35 -17.05
N TYR A 179 5.83 -9.61 -16.34
CA TYR A 179 6.89 -10.53 -16.78
C TYR A 179 7.07 -11.69 -15.82
N TRP A 180 6.77 -11.51 -14.53
CA TRP A 180 7.02 -12.48 -13.48
C TRP A 180 5.89 -12.55 -12.46
N GLN A 181 5.59 -13.76 -12.01
CA GLN A 181 4.82 -13.99 -10.79
C GLN A 181 5.81 -14.33 -9.69
N VAL A 182 5.75 -13.61 -8.58
CA VAL A 182 6.65 -13.79 -7.43
C VAL A 182 5.79 -14.12 -6.22
N SER A 183 6.12 -15.18 -5.50
CA SER A 183 5.38 -15.56 -4.29
C SER A 183 6.34 -16.08 -3.23
N ASP A 184 6.19 -15.60 -2.01
CA ASP A 184 6.85 -16.12 -0.82
C ASP A 184 5.85 -16.38 0.31
N ASP A 185 6.33 -16.56 1.54
CA ASP A 185 5.54 -16.83 2.73
C ASP A 185 4.83 -15.60 3.33
N VAL A 186 5.16 -14.40 2.84
CA VAL A 186 4.67 -13.11 3.31
C VAL A 186 3.72 -12.45 2.30
N ALA A 187 4.08 -12.49 1.02
CA ALA A 187 3.36 -11.80 -0.04
C ALA A 187 3.43 -12.54 -1.38
N LYS A 188 2.53 -12.13 -2.28
CA LYS A 188 2.51 -12.56 -3.67
C LYS A 188 2.34 -11.34 -4.57
N VAL A 189 3.10 -11.30 -5.66
CA VAL A 189 2.98 -10.29 -6.72
C VAL A 189 2.53 -11.01 -7.98
N ASP A 190 1.32 -10.68 -8.45
CA ASP A 190 0.78 -11.19 -9.69
C ASP A 190 -0.15 -10.18 -10.39
N GLU A 191 -0.73 -10.60 -11.52
CA GLU A 191 -1.68 -9.82 -12.30
C GLU A 191 -2.98 -10.63 -12.44
N SER A 192 -3.61 -10.94 -11.30
CA SER A 192 -4.82 -11.77 -11.27
C SER A 192 -6.03 -11.15 -11.98
N GLU A 193 -6.17 -9.82 -11.94
CA GLU A 193 -7.31 -9.09 -12.56
C GLU A 193 -6.91 -8.01 -13.57
N GLY A 194 -5.74 -8.15 -14.21
CA GLY A 194 -5.28 -7.21 -15.25
C GLY A 194 -4.64 -5.93 -14.72
N PHE A 195 -4.45 -5.83 -13.40
CA PHE A 195 -3.61 -4.85 -12.74
C PHE A 195 -2.60 -5.60 -11.88
N GLY A 196 -1.34 -5.17 -11.85
CA GLY A 196 -0.38 -5.77 -10.93
C GLY A 196 -0.66 -5.33 -9.50
N GLU A 197 -0.82 -6.31 -8.64
CA GLU A 197 -1.11 -6.14 -7.23
C GLU A 197 -0.08 -6.87 -6.37
N VAL A 198 0.14 -6.35 -5.17
CA VAL A 198 0.84 -7.07 -4.11
C VAL A 198 -0.20 -7.60 -3.13
N ASP A 199 -0.33 -8.91 -3.08
CA ASP A 199 -1.16 -9.64 -2.15
C ASP A 199 -0.39 -9.92 -0.87
N TRP A 200 -0.78 -9.27 0.21
CA TRP A 200 -0.21 -9.53 1.53
C TRP A 200 -1.02 -10.60 2.27
N LEU A 201 -0.31 -11.54 2.91
CA LEU A 201 -0.92 -12.60 3.73
C LEU A 201 -1.13 -12.20 5.19
N SER A 202 -0.62 -11.04 5.60
CA SER A 202 -0.73 -10.45 6.94
C SER A 202 -1.18 -8.99 6.85
N VAL A 203 -2.05 -8.61 7.79
CA VAL A 203 -2.58 -7.25 7.94
C VAL A 203 -1.44 -6.28 8.27
N GLU A 204 -0.52 -6.69 9.14
CA GLU A 204 0.62 -5.90 9.59
C GLU A 204 1.55 -5.59 8.43
N ALA A 205 1.91 -6.61 7.63
CA ALA A 205 2.78 -6.43 6.47
C ALA A 205 2.15 -5.49 5.42
N ALA A 206 0.85 -5.62 5.20
CA ALA A 206 0.11 -4.75 4.29
C ALA A 206 0.10 -3.29 4.78
N LYS A 207 -0.10 -3.06 6.09
CA LYS A 207 -0.05 -1.72 6.71
C LYS A 207 1.36 -1.12 6.64
N ASP A 208 2.39 -1.90 6.98
CA ASP A 208 3.78 -1.44 6.98
C ASP A 208 4.24 -1.01 5.59
N TYR A 209 3.85 -1.75 4.56
CA TYR A 209 4.15 -1.41 3.17
C TYR A 209 3.56 -0.04 2.77
N LEU A 210 2.32 0.25 3.16
CA LEU A 210 1.69 1.54 2.86
C LEU A 210 2.31 2.71 3.64
N LEU A 211 2.74 2.45 4.87
CA LEU A 211 3.36 3.47 5.72
C LEU A 211 4.83 3.73 5.36
N MET A 212 5.43 2.88 4.50
CA MET A 212 6.83 2.96 4.10
C MET A 212 7.27 4.35 3.61
N PRO A 213 6.52 5.08 2.75
CA PRO A 213 6.93 6.42 2.32
C PRO A 213 7.05 7.42 3.48
N GLN A 214 6.12 7.36 4.45
CA GLN A 214 6.16 8.22 5.63
C GLN A 214 7.31 7.85 6.57
N ASN A 215 7.52 6.55 6.77
CA ASN A 215 8.62 6.02 7.58
C ASN A 215 9.98 6.40 6.99
N VAL A 216 10.16 6.28 5.67
CA VAL A 216 11.39 6.69 4.97
C VAL A 216 11.62 8.19 5.11
N LYS A 217 10.57 9.02 4.93
CA LYS A 217 10.68 10.48 5.13
C LYS A 217 11.11 10.84 6.55
N ARG A 218 10.58 10.14 7.56
CA ARG A 218 10.97 10.31 8.96
C ARG A 218 12.43 9.91 9.19
N LEU A 219 12.89 8.79 8.61
CA LEU A 219 14.28 8.34 8.71
C LEU A 219 15.24 9.36 8.09
N ILE A 220 14.91 9.91 6.92
CA ILE A 220 15.70 10.97 6.28
C ILE A 220 15.83 12.19 7.20
N GLN A 221 14.73 12.65 7.79
CA GLN A 221 14.76 13.79 8.72
C GLN A 221 15.63 13.52 9.96
N ILE A 222 15.61 12.29 10.50
CA ILE A 222 16.46 11.90 11.62
C ILE A 222 17.93 11.94 11.19
N GLN A 223 18.25 11.40 10.01
CA GLN A 223 19.60 11.40 9.47
C GLN A 223 20.13 12.82 9.24
N GLU A 224 19.31 13.73 8.71
CA GLU A 224 19.66 15.14 8.55
C GLU A 224 19.95 15.82 9.88
N LYS A 225 19.10 15.61 10.90
CA LYS A 225 19.33 16.13 12.24
C LYS A 225 20.62 15.60 12.86
N PHE A 226 20.88 14.31 12.69
CA PHE A 226 22.11 13.68 13.18
C PHE A 226 23.35 14.25 12.49
N ALA A 227 23.30 14.43 11.16
CA ALA A 227 24.39 15.03 10.40
C ALA A 227 24.68 16.48 10.86
N ASN A 228 23.64 17.27 11.11
CA ASN A 228 23.79 18.63 11.62
C ASN A 228 24.41 18.66 13.02
N ALA A 229 23.92 17.82 13.93
CA ALA A 229 24.48 17.70 15.28
C ALA A 229 25.96 17.26 15.23
N MET A 230 26.32 16.34 14.32
CA MET A 230 27.71 15.93 14.17
C MET A 230 28.61 17.03 13.64
N ASN A 231 28.12 17.86 12.71
CA ASN A 231 28.88 19.02 12.24
C ASN A 231 29.12 20.04 13.36
N GLU A 232 28.15 20.25 14.24
CA GLU A 232 28.32 21.09 15.44
C GLU A 232 29.35 20.50 16.40
N HIS A 233 29.30 19.19 16.64
CA HIS A 233 30.30 18.49 17.45
C HIS A 233 31.72 18.61 16.86
N LEU A 234 31.89 18.46 15.55
CA LEU A 234 33.19 18.64 14.89
C LEU A 234 33.74 20.06 15.10
N ARG A 235 32.90 21.09 14.94
CA ARG A 235 33.30 22.49 15.21
C ARG A 235 33.73 22.72 16.65
N LEU A 236 33.04 22.08 17.61
CA LEU A 236 33.44 22.16 19.03
C LEU A 236 34.78 21.48 19.27
N ILE A 237 35.04 20.33 18.65
CA ILE A 237 36.33 19.64 18.75
C ILE A 237 37.45 20.51 18.16
N GLU A 238 37.25 21.12 16.99
CA GLU A 238 38.21 22.03 16.38
C GLU A 238 38.48 23.25 17.28
N ALA A 239 37.45 23.83 17.89
CA ALA A 239 37.59 24.94 18.83
C ALA A 239 38.37 24.55 20.09
N LEU A 240 38.11 23.35 20.63
CA LEU A 240 38.85 22.81 21.77
C LEU A 240 40.32 22.56 21.43
N GLN A 241 40.61 21.96 20.26
CA GLN A 241 41.98 21.75 19.76
C GLN A 241 42.74 23.08 19.59
N ALA A 242 42.08 24.11 19.07
CA ALA A 242 42.67 25.43 18.94
C ALA A 242 42.96 26.07 20.31
N LEU A 243 42.12 25.81 21.31
CA LEU A 243 42.29 26.31 22.67
C LEU A 243 43.46 25.60 23.37
N THR A 244 43.56 24.27 23.28
CA THR A 244 44.72 23.53 23.81
C THR A 244 46.02 24.00 23.19
N GLN A 245 46.08 24.18 21.86
CA GLN A 245 47.28 24.72 21.20
C GLN A 245 47.66 26.12 21.70
N LYS A 246 46.68 26.98 22.02
CA LYS A 246 46.96 28.29 22.63
C LYS A 246 47.49 28.16 24.04
N MET A 247 46.93 27.24 24.84
CA MET A 247 47.41 26.96 26.19
C MET A 247 48.85 26.44 26.18
N ASP A 248 49.18 25.51 25.28
CA ASP A 248 50.55 24.97 25.13
C ASP A 248 51.56 26.09 24.86
N LYS A 249 51.24 27.02 23.95
CA LYS A 249 52.08 28.20 23.66
C LYS A 249 52.26 29.14 24.85
N VAL A 250 51.23 29.28 25.70
CA VAL A 250 51.34 30.11 26.92
C VAL A 250 52.24 29.41 27.94
N ILE A 251 52.08 28.09 28.11
CA ILE A 251 52.92 27.28 29.00
C ILE A 251 54.39 27.37 28.55
N GLU A 252 54.70 27.19 27.26
CA GLU A 252 56.07 27.33 26.73
C GLU A 252 56.68 28.72 27.01
N LYS A 253 55.89 29.79 26.87
CA LYS A 253 56.33 31.16 27.17
C LYS A 253 56.61 31.38 28.66
N LEU A 254 55.82 30.77 29.55
CA LEU A 254 56.05 30.86 30.99
C LEU A 254 57.29 30.07 31.40
N SER A 255 57.44 28.84 30.91
CA SER A 255 58.61 27.99 31.20
C SER A 255 59.93 28.60 30.71
N SER A 256 59.92 29.25 29.53
CA SER A 256 61.11 29.94 29.02
C SER A 256 61.49 31.19 29.83
N LYS A 257 60.52 31.90 30.42
CA LYS A 257 60.79 33.03 31.33
C LYS A 257 61.39 32.58 32.66
N VAL A 258 60.84 31.52 33.27
CA VAL A 258 61.35 30.98 34.54
C VAL A 258 62.81 30.54 34.40
N ASN A 259 63.14 29.82 33.32
CA ASN A 259 64.52 29.40 33.04
C ASN A 259 65.48 30.59 32.77
N SER A 260 64.96 31.73 32.30
CA SER A 260 65.77 32.93 32.11
C SER A 260 66.00 33.71 33.40
N GLU A 261 65.11 33.64 34.39
CA GLU A 261 65.29 34.28 35.70
C GLU A 261 66.24 33.49 36.61
N GLU A 262 66.20 32.15 36.56
CA GLU A 262 67.14 31.32 37.33
C GLU A 262 68.61 31.45 36.86
N ALA A 263 68.86 31.82 35.61
CA ALA A 263 70.20 32.03 35.06
C ALA A 263 70.89 33.34 35.51
N PHE A 264 70.16 34.25 36.18
CA PHE A 264 70.68 35.53 36.70
C PHE A 264 70.83 35.56 38.23
N THR A 265 70.69 34.41 38.89
CA THR A 265 70.96 34.20 40.33
C THR A 265 72.13 33.25 40.51
#